data_AF-A0A4P9ZFR8-F1
#
_entry.id   AF-A0A4P9ZFR8-F1
#
_cell.length_a   1.000
_cell.length_b   1.000
_cell.length_c   1.000
_cell.angle_alpha   90.00
_cell.angle_beta   90.00
_cell.angle_gamma   90.00
#
_symmetry.space_group_name_H-M   'P 1'
#
loop_
_entity.id
_entity.type
_entity.pdbx_description
1 polymer ?
#
loop_
_entity_poly.entity_id
_entity_poly.type
_entity_poly.pdbx_seq_one_letter_code
_entity_poly.pdbx_strand_id
1 'polypeptide(L)'
;MSGIESNHDLSTDVERCKLSLGNLEQLLDSATQPTDPKTSLTMKKNFILESCAIKSAHASLQSRKAMAKEQFVRSTIIPYNQKQSRLLRFDGELKALQKQLTFLKKVMYLPNISFTPDVVLAVSDGKYTHLVKDKAVPISLLQIYSLSPESELPKPVYSEFQQLVRLEARKRILLQIKYDLLSQAKTQLLHTKRQWATRDSQLSSFVKRDLQRVLKGIANVRSDEAQQDESFKSTTKNPLISDCGLDDEMVIENINEEQTGEIP
;
A
#
# COMPACT_ATOMS: atom_id res chain seq x y z
N MET A 1 17.10 51.01 -20.81
CA MET A 1 16.79 52.29 -21.47
C MET A 1 17.88 52.78 -22.44
N SER A 2 18.96 52.03 -22.71
CA SER A 2 20.07 52.48 -23.59
C SER A 2 19.86 52.28 -25.11
N GLY A 3 18.74 51.69 -25.54
CA GLY A 3 18.51 51.36 -26.96
C GLY A 3 17.96 52.51 -27.82
N ILE A 4 17.51 53.60 -27.20
CA ILE A 4 16.92 54.75 -27.91
C ILE A 4 18.02 55.74 -28.32
N GLU A 5 19.00 55.97 -27.45
CA GLU A 5 20.15 56.85 -27.74
C GLU A 5 21.07 56.26 -28.81
N SER A 6 21.32 54.94 -28.80
CA SER A 6 22.21 54.30 -29.78
C SER A 6 21.69 54.31 -31.21
N ASN A 7 20.37 54.37 -31.40
CA ASN A 7 19.74 54.41 -32.74
C ASN A 7 19.74 55.82 -33.33
N HIS A 8 19.64 56.85 -32.50
CA HIS A 8 19.71 58.24 -32.94
C HIS A 8 21.09 58.58 -33.51
N ASP A 9 22.15 58.08 -32.88
CA ASP A 9 23.55 58.32 -33.30
C ASP A 9 23.98 57.49 -34.52
N LEU A 10 23.29 56.37 -34.80
CA LEU A 10 23.51 55.58 -36.01
C LEU A 10 22.90 56.28 -37.23
N SER A 11 21.73 56.90 -37.05
CA SER A 11 21.06 57.69 -38.09
C SER A 11 21.93 58.87 -38.51
N THR A 12 22.52 59.58 -37.54
CA THR A 12 23.38 60.74 -37.82
C THR A 12 24.67 60.36 -38.56
N ASP A 13 25.26 59.21 -38.25
CA ASP A 13 26.47 58.73 -38.94
C ASP A 13 26.18 58.28 -40.37
N VAL A 14 25.04 57.61 -40.59
CA VAL A 14 24.57 57.23 -41.93
C VAL A 14 24.24 58.48 -42.75
N GLU A 15 23.63 59.50 -42.15
CA GLU A 15 23.39 60.78 -42.82
C GLU A 15 24.68 61.51 -43.14
N ARG A 16 25.67 61.55 -42.24
CA ARG A 16 27.00 62.12 -42.55
C ARG A 16 27.69 61.39 -43.71
N CYS A 17 27.65 60.06 -43.74
CA CYS A 17 28.17 59.28 -44.86
C CYS A 17 27.44 59.60 -46.17
N LYS A 18 26.11 59.75 -46.15
CA LYS A 18 25.31 60.11 -47.33
C LYS A 18 25.64 61.52 -47.83
N LEU A 19 25.80 62.49 -46.93
CA LEU A 19 26.17 63.86 -47.26
C LEU A 19 27.59 63.92 -47.88
N SER A 20 28.57 63.26 -47.26
CA SER A 20 29.93 63.18 -47.80
C SER A 20 30.00 62.43 -49.14
N LEU A 21 29.19 61.40 -49.36
CA LEU A 21 29.05 60.72 -50.65
C LEU A 21 28.47 61.64 -51.73
N GLY A 22 27.40 62.37 -51.41
CA GLY A 22 26.80 63.35 -52.34
C GLY A 22 27.76 64.49 -52.68
N ASN A 23 28.55 64.96 -51.72
CA ASN A 23 29.60 65.96 -51.97
C ASN A 23 30.71 65.40 -52.88
N LEU A 24 31.04 64.12 -52.75
CA LEU A 24 32.02 63.43 -53.58
C LEU A 24 31.55 63.24 -55.02
N GLU A 25 30.27 62.92 -55.22
CA GLU A 25 29.64 62.85 -56.54
C GLU A 25 29.63 64.23 -57.22
N GLN A 26 29.25 65.29 -56.51
CA GLN A 26 29.31 66.66 -57.03
C GLN A 26 30.74 67.13 -57.34
N LEU A 27 31.72 66.73 -56.53
CA LEU A 27 33.14 67.00 -56.78
C LEU A 27 33.68 66.23 -57.99
N LEU A 28 33.16 65.04 -58.26
CA LEU A 28 33.52 64.23 -59.42
C LEU A 28 32.91 64.81 -60.71
N ASP A 29 31.65 65.24 -60.67
CA ASP A 29 30.97 65.88 -61.79
C ASP A 29 31.63 67.22 -62.15
N SER A 30 31.96 68.03 -61.15
CA SER A 30 32.65 69.33 -61.36
C SER A 30 34.11 69.19 -61.82
N ALA A 31 34.77 68.06 -61.56
CA ALA A 31 36.11 67.77 -62.07
C ALA A 31 36.17 67.45 -63.57
N THR A 32 35.02 67.17 -64.22
CA THR A 32 34.95 66.90 -65.67
C THR A 32 34.90 68.18 -66.54
N GLN A 33 34.78 69.37 -65.92
CA GLN A 33 34.80 70.65 -66.62
C GLN A 33 36.22 71.28 -66.67
N PRO A 34 36.59 72.00 -67.74
CA PRO A 34 37.89 72.66 -67.83
C PRO A 34 37.99 73.78 -66.79
N THR A 35 38.89 73.62 -65.82
CA THR A 35 39.03 74.54 -64.68
C THR A 35 40.48 74.98 -64.48
N ASP A 36 40.67 76.17 -63.92
CA ASP A 36 41.98 76.76 -63.62
C ASP A 36 42.84 75.84 -62.71
N PRO A 37 44.18 75.90 -62.81
CA PRO A 37 45.08 75.03 -62.04
C PRO A 37 44.95 75.20 -60.51
N LYS A 38 44.56 76.39 -60.04
CA LYS A 38 44.31 76.65 -58.61
C LYS A 38 43.03 75.97 -58.11
N THR A 39 41.96 75.98 -58.91
CA THR A 39 40.69 75.31 -58.61
C THR A 39 40.81 73.77 -58.63
N SER A 40 41.65 73.22 -59.53
CA SER A 40 41.95 71.79 -59.57
C SER A 40 42.64 71.28 -58.30
N LEU A 41 43.58 72.08 -57.74
CA LEU A 41 44.29 71.71 -56.52
C LEU A 41 43.36 71.68 -55.30
N THR A 42 42.43 72.64 -55.20
CA THR A 42 41.41 72.67 -54.14
C THR A 42 40.42 71.53 -54.24
N MET A 43 40.00 71.14 -55.46
CA MET A 43 39.12 69.98 -55.66
C MET A 43 39.78 68.67 -55.23
N LYS A 44 41.06 68.45 -55.59
CA LYS A 44 41.82 67.26 -55.15
C LYS A 44 41.97 67.19 -53.63
N LYS A 45 42.24 68.33 -52.98
CA LYS A 45 42.32 68.40 -51.51
C LYS A 45 40.96 68.07 -50.87
N ASN A 46 39.87 68.62 -51.38
CA ASN A 46 38.52 68.35 -50.86
C ASN A 46 38.10 66.89 -51.08
N PHE A 47 38.44 66.29 -52.23
CA PHE A 47 38.21 64.87 -52.50
C PHE A 47 38.93 63.95 -51.50
N ILE A 48 40.20 64.26 -51.17
CA ILE A 48 40.98 63.50 -50.19
C ILE A 48 40.38 63.63 -48.79
N LEU A 49 39.95 64.84 -48.41
CA LEU A 49 39.32 65.10 -47.11
C LEU A 49 38.00 64.36 -46.97
N GLU A 50 37.13 64.41 -47.98
CA GLU A 50 35.85 63.69 -47.99
C GLU A 50 36.06 62.16 -48.01
N SER A 51 37.05 61.66 -48.75
CA SER A 51 37.42 60.24 -48.74
C SER A 51 37.92 59.78 -47.36
N CYS A 52 38.71 60.60 -46.66
CA CYS A 52 39.12 60.33 -45.28
C CYS A 52 37.92 60.36 -44.31
N ALA A 53 37.00 61.32 -44.48
CA ALA A 53 35.79 61.42 -43.68
C ALA A 53 34.93 60.15 -43.79
N ILE A 54 34.67 59.67 -45.02
CA ILE A 54 33.91 58.44 -45.26
C ILE A 54 34.60 57.22 -44.64
N LYS A 55 35.93 57.08 -44.83
CA LYS A 55 36.68 55.96 -44.24
C LYS A 55 36.61 55.97 -42.72
N SER A 56 36.74 57.13 -42.10
CA SER A 56 36.64 57.27 -40.64
C SER A 56 35.24 56.97 -40.11
N ALA A 57 34.19 57.43 -40.80
CA ALA A 57 32.81 57.19 -40.43
C ALA A 57 32.44 55.70 -40.60
N HIS A 58 32.90 55.06 -41.68
CA HIS A 58 32.72 53.62 -41.87
C HIS A 58 33.44 52.80 -40.78
N ALA A 59 34.67 53.16 -40.42
CA ALA A 59 35.40 52.50 -39.33
C ALA A 59 34.68 52.66 -37.98
N SER A 60 34.18 53.86 -37.67
CA SER A 60 33.37 54.14 -36.48
C SER A 60 32.09 53.30 -36.44
N LEU A 61 31.36 53.23 -37.57
CA LEU A 61 30.14 52.45 -37.69
C LEU A 61 30.40 50.95 -37.44
N GLN A 62 31.48 50.40 -38.00
CA GLN A 62 31.88 49.01 -37.76
C GLN A 62 32.24 48.75 -36.28
N SER A 63 32.99 49.66 -35.65
CA SER A 63 33.32 49.57 -34.23
C SER A 63 32.06 49.59 -33.35
N ARG A 64 31.09 50.47 -33.65
CA ARG A 64 29.82 50.54 -32.92
C ARG A 64 28.96 49.30 -33.13
N LYS A 65 28.90 48.73 -34.35
CA LYS A 65 28.22 47.45 -34.60
C LYS A 65 28.82 46.32 -33.75
N ALA A 66 30.15 46.27 -33.64
CA ALA A 66 30.82 45.30 -32.78
C ALA A 66 30.47 45.52 -31.30
N MET A 67 30.51 46.76 -30.81
CA MET A 67 30.14 47.10 -29.43
C MET A 67 28.67 46.80 -29.12
N ALA A 68 27.75 47.10 -30.03
CA ALA A 68 26.32 46.81 -29.85
C ALA A 68 26.06 45.30 -29.78
N LYS A 69 26.75 44.51 -30.62
CA LYS A 69 26.68 43.05 -30.56
C LYS A 69 27.20 42.52 -29.22
N GLU A 70 28.33 43.03 -28.75
CA GLU A 70 28.90 42.62 -27.47
C GLU A 70 28.01 43.04 -26.28
N GLN A 71 27.44 44.23 -26.31
CA GLN A 71 26.50 44.71 -25.32
C GLN A 71 25.23 43.86 -25.31
N PHE A 72 24.71 43.45 -26.47
CA PHE A 72 23.60 42.51 -26.56
C PHE A 72 23.97 41.18 -25.90
N VAL A 73 25.10 40.57 -26.27
CA VAL A 73 25.56 39.30 -25.66
C VAL A 73 25.63 39.42 -24.13
N ARG A 74 26.21 40.50 -23.61
CA ARG A 74 26.37 40.71 -22.17
C ARG A 74 25.05 40.99 -21.45
N SER A 75 24.15 41.77 -22.05
CA SER A 75 22.92 42.25 -21.40
C SER A 75 21.74 41.29 -21.52
N THR A 76 21.66 40.50 -22.58
CA THR A 76 20.51 39.61 -22.82
C THR A 76 20.91 38.14 -22.83
N ILE A 77 21.94 37.76 -23.59
CA ILE A 77 22.28 36.33 -23.78
C ILE A 77 22.82 35.69 -22.50
N ILE A 78 23.84 36.31 -21.87
CA ILE A 78 24.43 35.80 -20.64
C ILE A 78 23.37 35.63 -19.52
N PRO A 79 22.58 36.67 -19.15
CA PRO A 79 21.60 36.51 -18.09
C PRO A 79 20.46 35.56 -18.47
N TYR A 80 20.08 35.47 -19.74
CA TYR A 80 19.12 34.46 -20.21
C TYR A 80 19.65 33.05 -19.95
N ASN A 81 20.88 32.75 -20.39
CA ASN A 81 21.49 31.44 -20.18
C ASN A 81 21.63 31.11 -18.69
N GLN A 82 22.00 32.10 -17.85
CA GLN A 82 22.06 31.91 -16.41
C GLN A 82 20.68 31.57 -15.82
N LYS A 83 19.62 32.26 -16.22
CA LYS A 83 18.24 31.95 -15.79
C LYS A 83 17.82 30.56 -16.25
N GLN A 84 18.12 30.20 -17.49
CA GLN A 84 17.83 28.88 -18.04
C GLN A 84 18.55 27.77 -17.28
N SER A 85 19.84 27.96 -16.97
CA SER A 85 20.60 27.00 -16.15
C SER A 85 20.02 26.84 -14.74
N ARG A 86 19.56 27.94 -14.12
CA ARG A 86 18.88 27.87 -12.81
C ARG A 86 17.55 27.12 -12.90
N LEU A 87 16.76 27.37 -13.94
CA LEU A 87 15.50 26.68 -14.17
C LEU A 87 15.71 25.16 -14.32
N LEU A 88 16.70 24.75 -15.10
CA LEU A 88 17.05 23.33 -15.28
C LEU A 88 17.50 22.67 -13.97
N ARG A 89 18.23 23.39 -13.12
CA ARG A 89 18.58 22.90 -11.77
C ARG A 89 17.34 22.69 -10.90
N PHE A 90 16.45 23.68 -10.86
CA PHE A 90 15.19 23.57 -10.10
C PHE A 90 14.28 22.45 -10.63
N ASP A 91 14.19 22.25 -11.93
CA ASP A 91 13.44 21.12 -12.52
C ASP A 91 14.06 19.77 -12.12
N GLY A 92 15.40 19.68 -12.08
CA GLY A 92 16.11 18.51 -11.57
C GLY A 92 15.81 18.22 -10.10
N GLU A 93 15.84 19.25 -9.25
CA GLU A 93 15.50 19.15 -7.83
C GLU A 93 14.04 18.76 -7.61
N LEU A 94 13.11 19.37 -8.35
CA LEU A 94 11.67 19.02 -8.31
C LEU A 94 11.44 17.56 -8.67
N LYS A 95 12.06 17.07 -9.75
CA LYS A 95 11.97 15.66 -10.14
C LYS A 95 12.55 14.74 -9.09
N ALA A 96 13.65 15.13 -8.44
CA ALA A 96 14.24 14.36 -7.33
C ALA A 96 13.30 14.31 -6.12
N LEU A 97 12.73 15.44 -5.70
CA LEU A 97 11.73 15.48 -4.62
C LEU A 97 10.48 14.68 -4.97
N GLN A 98 9.99 14.76 -6.21
CA GLN A 98 8.83 14.00 -6.66
C GLN A 98 9.11 12.49 -6.65
N LYS A 99 10.33 12.07 -7.04
CA LYS A 99 10.78 10.67 -6.89
C LYS A 99 10.82 10.24 -5.43
N GLN A 100 11.35 11.08 -4.54
CA GLN A 100 11.37 10.79 -3.10
C GLN A 100 9.95 10.69 -2.54
N LEU A 101 9.04 11.60 -2.90
CA LEU A 101 7.65 11.59 -2.45
C LEU A 101 6.92 10.34 -2.96
N THR A 102 7.09 9.98 -4.23
CA THR A 102 6.47 8.76 -4.81
C THR A 102 7.04 7.49 -4.18
N PHE A 103 8.36 7.45 -3.91
CA PHE A 103 8.98 6.37 -3.13
C PHE A 103 8.41 6.32 -1.71
N LEU A 104 8.34 7.46 -1.02
CA LEU A 104 7.82 7.53 0.33
C LEU A 104 6.36 7.11 0.40
N LYS A 105 5.53 7.48 -0.58
CA LYS A 105 4.14 6.98 -0.72
C LYS A 105 4.08 5.46 -0.91
N LYS A 106 5.05 4.86 -1.60
CA LYS A 106 5.14 3.40 -1.79
C LYS A 106 5.68 2.67 -0.56
N VAL A 107 6.43 3.34 0.32
CA VAL A 107 7.06 2.73 1.50
C VAL A 107 6.22 2.99 2.76
N MET A 108 5.68 4.18 2.90
CA MET A 108 4.79 4.58 3.98
C MET A 108 3.35 4.21 3.64
N TYR A 109 3.01 2.95 3.86
CA TYR A 109 1.61 2.59 4.06
C TYR A 109 1.25 2.89 5.51
N LEU A 110 0.20 3.69 5.71
CA LEU A 110 -0.48 3.69 7.00
C LEU A 110 -1.05 2.28 7.17
N PRO A 111 -0.60 1.51 8.18
CA PRO A 111 -1.17 0.21 8.42
C PRO A 111 -2.67 0.36 8.61
N ASN A 112 -3.46 -0.53 7.99
CA ASN A 112 -4.90 -0.56 8.16
C ASN A 112 -5.21 -1.12 9.57
N ILE A 113 -4.98 -0.28 10.57
CA ILE A 113 -5.20 -0.62 11.97
C ILE A 113 -6.67 -0.37 12.27
N SER A 114 -7.33 -1.43 12.67
CA SER A 114 -8.63 -1.41 13.30
C SER A 114 -8.49 -1.54 14.82
N PHE A 115 -9.31 -0.80 15.54
CA PHE A 115 -9.37 -0.84 16.99
C PHE A 115 -10.69 -1.44 17.44
N THR A 116 -10.64 -2.23 18.50
CA THR A 116 -11.86 -2.72 19.13
C THR A 116 -12.53 -1.56 19.87
N PRO A 117 -13.87 -1.41 19.80
CA PRO A 117 -14.58 -0.31 20.46
C PRO A 117 -14.26 -0.14 21.95
N ASP A 118 -14.07 -1.24 22.70
CA ASP A 118 -13.66 -1.18 24.12
C ASP A 118 -12.34 -0.45 24.35
N VAL A 119 -11.38 -0.59 23.42
CA VAL A 119 -10.05 0.04 23.51
C VAL A 119 -10.17 1.54 23.20
N VAL A 120 -11.00 1.90 22.23
CA VAL A 120 -11.28 3.29 21.88
C VAL A 120 -11.95 4.03 23.04
N LEU A 121 -12.88 3.38 23.75
CA LEU A 121 -13.51 3.92 24.95
C LEU A 121 -12.53 4.10 26.11
N ALA A 122 -11.61 3.16 26.29
CA ALA A 122 -10.67 3.16 27.42
C ALA A 122 -9.57 4.25 27.34
N VAL A 123 -9.16 4.66 26.13
CA VAL A 123 -8.08 5.67 25.97
C VAL A 123 -8.61 7.10 25.96
N SER A 124 -9.87 7.28 25.56
CA SER A 124 -10.35 8.60 25.15
C SER A 124 -11.19 9.33 26.19
N ASP A 125 -11.32 8.82 27.42
CA ASP A 125 -12.18 9.39 28.47
C ASP A 125 -13.58 9.77 27.95
N GLY A 126 -14.10 9.00 26.99
CA GLY A 126 -15.40 9.23 26.38
C GLY A 126 -15.44 10.11 25.12
N LYS A 127 -14.33 10.71 24.65
CA LYS A 127 -14.30 11.60 23.47
C LYS A 127 -14.80 10.92 22.19
N TYR A 128 -14.45 9.65 21.99
CA TYR A 128 -14.80 8.89 20.77
C TYR A 128 -16.05 8.00 20.95
N THR A 129 -16.86 8.24 21.98
CA THR A 129 -18.11 7.48 22.25
C THR A 129 -19.09 7.52 21.08
N HIS A 130 -19.12 8.62 20.33
CA HIS A 130 -19.96 8.80 19.15
C HIS A 130 -19.62 7.82 18.00
N LEU A 131 -18.41 7.26 17.97
CA LEU A 131 -17.97 6.27 16.98
C LEU A 131 -18.35 4.83 17.38
N VAL A 132 -18.76 4.61 18.64
CA VAL A 132 -19.05 3.30 19.23
C VAL A 132 -20.56 3.05 19.28
N LYS A 133 -21.27 3.30 18.18
CA LYS A 133 -22.72 3.05 18.10
C LYS A 133 -23.03 1.55 18.10
N ASP A 134 -22.22 0.77 17.40
CA ASP A 134 -22.30 -0.69 17.36
C ASP A 134 -21.08 -1.32 18.04
N LYS A 135 -21.28 -1.95 19.19
CA LYS A 135 -20.21 -2.58 20.00
C LYS A 135 -19.45 -3.70 19.29
N ALA A 136 -19.95 -4.20 18.15
CA ALA A 136 -19.41 -5.36 17.46
C ALA A 136 -18.45 -5.00 16.31
N VAL A 137 -18.48 -3.77 15.78
CA VAL A 137 -17.76 -3.42 14.56
C VAL A 137 -16.38 -2.82 14.88
N PRO A 138 -15.29 -3.32 14.30
CA PRO A 138 -13.97 -2.74 14.47
C PRO A 138 -13.90 -1.33 13.86
N ILE A 139 -13.39 -0.37 14.61
CA ILE A 139 -13.28 1.05 14.21
C ILE A 139 -11.95 1.26 13.51
N SER A 140 -11.96 1.80 12.29
CA SER A 140 -10.72 2.07 11.54
C SER A 140 -10.02 3.33 12.03
N LEU A 141 -8.69 3.37 11.95
CA LEU A 141 -7.89 4.56 12.25
C LEU A 141 -8.37 5.81 11.48
N LEU A 142 -8.81 5.64 10.23
CA LEU A 142 -9.28 6.72 9.36
C LEU A 142 -10.62 7.33 9.82
N GLN A 143 -11.34 6.65 10.70
CA GLN A 143 -12.57 7.16 11.31
C GLN A 143 -12.30 7.98 12.59
N ILE A 144 -11.11 7.82 13.17
CA ILE A 144 -10.70 8.48 14.42
C ILE A 144 -9.87 9.73 14.12
N TYR A 145 -8.97 9.66 13.13
CA TYR A 145 -8.05 10.74 12.80
C TYR A 145 -8.05 11.08 11.31
N SER A 146 -7.85 12.37 11.02
CA SER A 146 -7.56 12.84 9.67
C SER A 146 -6.29 13.70 9.63
N LEU A 147 -5.58 13.61 8.51
CA LEU A 147 -4.46 14.48 8.16
C LEU A 147 -4.90 15.65 7.26
N SER A 148 -6.11 15.61 6.71
CA SER A 148 -6.61 16.67 5.83
C SER A 148 -7.08 17.88 6.65
N PRO A 149 -6.74 19.11 6.24
CA PRO A 149 -7.19 20.32 6.93
C PRO A 149 -8.69 20.60 6.74
N GLU A 150 -9.35 19.93 5.80
CA GLU A 150 -10.78 20.08 5.49
C GLU A 150 -11.69 19.13 6.29
N SER A 151 -11.11 18.21 7.06
CA SER A 151 -11.88 17.25 7.84
C SER A 151 -12.21 17.79 9.24
N GLU A 152 -13.42 17.51 9.72
CA GLU A 152 -13.87 17.78 11.09
C GLU A 152 -13.17 16.89 12.15
N LEU A 153 -12.41 15.88 11.70
CA LEU A 153 -11.72 14.94 12.59
C LEU A 153 -10.45 15.54 13.21
N PRO A 154 -10.11 15.16 14.44
CA PRO A 154 -8.89 15.63 15.09
C PRO A 154 -7.64 15.11 14.38
N LYS A 155 -6.56 15.90 14.48
CA LYS A 155 -5.23 15.48 14.01
C LYS A 155 -4.66 14.40 14.92
N PRO A 156 -3.94 13.40 14.38
CA PRO A 156 -3.38 12.32 15.18
C PRO A 156 -2.31 12.84 16.15
N VAL A 157 -2.58 12.71 17.45
CA VAL A 157 -1.60 12.98 18.52
C VAL A 157 -0.85 11.68 18.82
N TYR A 158 0.49 11.74 18.77
CA TYR A 158 1.33 10.55 18.89
C TYR A 158 1.11 9.78 20.20
N SER A 159 0.97 10.48 21.33
CA SER A 159 0.78 9.85 22.65
C SER A 159 -0.53 9.05 22.72
N GLU A 160 -1.65 9.64 22.28
CA GLU A 160 -2.96 8.98 22.25
C GLU A 160 -2.96 7.79 21.28
N PHE A 161 -2.39 7.97 20.08
CA PHE A 161 -2.25 6.90 19.10
C PHE A 161 -1.40 5.73 19.63
N GLN A 162 -0.27 6.02 20.28
CA GLN A 162 0.60 4.99 20.85
C GLN A 162 -0.11 4.20 21.96
N GLN A 163 -0.92 4.86 22.78
CA GLN A 163 -1.72 4.19 23.81
C GLN A 163 -2.79 3.28 23.19
N LEU A 164 -3.53 3.76 22.18
CA LEU A 164 -4.50 2.94 21.43
C LEU A 164 -3.85 1.68 20.86
N VAL A 165 -2.70 1.82 20.19
CA VAL A 165 -1.98 0.69 19.59
C VAL A 165 -1.50 -0.29 20.65
N ARG A 166 -0.95 0.19 21.78
CA ARG A 166 -0.49 -0.69 22.87
C ARG A 166 -1.61 -1.49 23.50
N LEU A 167 -2.75 -0.85 23.78
CA LEU A 167 -3.90 -1.54 24.37
C LEU A 167 -4.54 -2.54 23.40
N GLU A 168 -4.67 -2.17 22.12
CA GLU A 168 -5.18 -3.07 21.10
C GLU A 168 -4.24 -4.27 20.89
N ALA A 169 -2.93 -4.05 20.81
CA ALA A 169 -1.94 -5.13 20.73
C ALA A 169 -2.04 -6.08 21.94
N ARG A 170 -2.12 -5.53 23.14
CA ARG A 170 -2.30 -6.32 24.37
C ARG A 170 -3.59 -7.14 24.32
N LYS A 171 -4.71 -6.55 23.88
CA LYS A 171 -6.00 -7.24 23.76
C LYS A 171 -5.94 -8.37 22.74
N ARG A 172 -5.33 -8.15 21.58
CA ARG A 172 -5.17 -9.17 20.53
C ARG A 172 -4.33 -10.35 21.01
N ILE A 173 -3.22 -10.10 21.70
CA ILE A 173 -2.39 -11.16 22.29
C ILE A 173 -3.21 -11.97 23.30
N LEU A 174 -3.99 -11.30 24.16
CA LEU A 174 -4.82 -11.97 25.16
C LEU A 174 -5.92 -12.84 24.50
N LEU A 175 -6.55 -12.33 23.45
CA LEU A 175 -7.53 -13.10 22.67
C LEU A 175 -6.89 -14.30 21.97
N GLN A 176 -5.67 -14.14 21.43
CA GLN A 176 -4.93 -15.23 20.83
C GLN A 176 -4.61 -16.33 21.85
N ILE A 177 -4.10 -15.95 23.04
CA ILE A 177 -3.84 -16.90 24.13
C ILE A 177 -5.13 -17.63 24.54
N LYS A 178 -6.25 -16.91 24.68
CA LYS A 178 -7.56 -17.50 25.00
C LYS A 178 -8.00 -18.50 23.92
N TYR A 179 -7.85 -18.13 22.65
CA TYR A 179 -8.18 -19.01 21.53
C TYR A 179 -7.32 -20.27 21.53
N ASP A 180 -6.01 -20.13 21.72
CA ASP A 180 -5.08 -21.27 21.76
C ASP A 180 -5.42 -22.22 22.90
N LEU A 181 -5.74 -21.70 24.09
CA LEU A 181 -6.18 -22.50 25.22
C LEU A 181 -7.50 -23.24 24.94
N LEU A 182 -8.50 -22.55 24.38
CA LEU A 182 -9.78 -23.15 24.01
C LEU A 182 -9.62 -24.22 22.92
N SER A 183 -8.70 -23.99 21.96
CA SER A 183 -8.37 -24.94 20.90
C SER A 183 -7.71 -26.21 21.47
N GLN A 184 -6.79 -26.06 22.42
CA GLN A 184 -6.19 -27.18 23.14
C GLN A 184 -7.25 -27.97 23.93
N ALA A 185 -8.09 -27.29 24.70
CA ALA A 185 -9.18 -27.92 25.44
C ALA A 185 -10.16 -28.68 24.51
N LYS A 186 -10.55 -28.07 23.38
CA LYS A 186 -11.37 -28.71 22.35
C LYS A 186 -10.70 -29.98 21.82
N THR A 187 -9.40 -29.95 21.57
CA THR A 187 -8.65 -31.10 21.05
C THR A 187 -8.61 -32.24 22.09
N GLN A 188 -8.41 -31.93 23.37
CA GLN A 188 -8.47 -32.91 24.45
C GLN A 188 -9.86 -33.53 24.61
N LEU A 189 -10.92 -32.73 24.53
CA LEU A 189 -12.30 -33.21 24.55
C LEU A 189 -12.62 -34.11 23.36
N LEU A 190 -12.15 -33.78 22.16
CA LEU A 190 -12.31 -34.63 20.98
C LEU A 190 -11.54 -35.95 21.14
N HIS A 191 -10.34 -35.92 21.72
CA HIS A 191 -9.56 -37.13 21.99
C HIS A 191 -10.25 -38.04 23.01
N THR A 192 -10.71 -37.49 24.14
CA THR A 192 -11.47 -38.26 25.15
C THR A 192 -12.77 -38.81 24.57
N LYS A 193 -13.53 -38.02 23.80
CA LYS A 193 -14.73 -38.49 23.09
C LYS A 193 -14.42 -39.68 22.18
N ARG A 194 -13.32 -39.64 21.42
CA ARG A 194 -12.88 -40.77 20.59
C ARG A 194 -12.55 -42.00 21.43
N GLN A 195 -11.84 -41.83 22.55
CA GLN A 195 -11.54 -42.94 23.45
C GLN A 195 -12.79 -43.58 24.04
N TRP A 196 -13.78 -42.78 24.45
CA TRP A 196 -15.06 -43.28 24.94
C TRP A 196 -15.82 -44.03 23.85
N ALA A 197 -15.85 -43.51 22.62
CA ALA A 197 -16.46 -44.22 21.49
C ALA A 197 -15.77 -45.58 21.21
N THR A 198 -14.44 -45.65 21.31
CA THR A 198 -13.71 -46.93 21.17
C THR A 198 -14.08 -47.89 22.30
N ARG A 199 -14.10 -47.44 23.56
CA ARG A 199 -14.49 -48.28 24.69
C ARG A 199 -15.94 -48.76 24.59
N ASP A 200 -16.84 -47.90 24.15
CA ASP A 200 -18.25 -48.23 23.96
C ASP A 200 -18.46 -49.27 22.85
N SER A 201 -17.74 -49.14 21.73
CA SER A 201 -17.74 -50.16 20.69
C SER A 201 -17.15 -51.50 21.16
N GLN A 202 -16.09 -51.47 21.98
CA GLN A 202 -15.52 -52.67 22.61
C GLN A 202 -16.55 -53.33 23.56
N LEU A 203 -17.19 -52.56 24.43
CA LEU A 203 -18.22 -53.05 25.35
C LEU A 203 -19.40 -53.64 24.58
N SER A 204 -19.88 -52.94 23.55
CA SER A 204 -20.93 -53.42 22.65
C SER A 204 -20.55 -54.75 21.99
N SER A 205 -19.29 -54.90 21.57
CA SER A 205 -18.80 -56.15 20.99
C SER A 205 -18.72 -57.28 22.02
N PHE A 206 -18.30 -56.98 23.25
CA PHE A 206 -18.24 -57.92 24.36
C PHE A 206 -19.64 -58.43 24.72
N VAL A 207 -20.60 -57.52 24.95
CA VAL A 207 -21.99 -57.87 25.31
C VAL A 207 -22.66 -58.68 24.20
N LYS A 208 -22.56 -58.22 22.95
CA LYS A 208 -23.27 -58.86 21.83
C LYS A 208 -22.63 -60.16 21.37
N ARG A 209 -21.31 -60.30 21.43
CA ARG A 209 -20.62 -61.48 20.87
C ARG A 209 -20.02 -62.36 21.93
N ASP A 210 -19.13 -61.83 22.75
CA ASP A 210 -18.30 -62.65 23.63
C ASP A 210 -19.10 -63.19 24.82
N LEU A 211 -19.95 -62.37 25.44
CA LEU A 211 -20.83 -62.79 26.53
C LEU A 211 -21.87 -63.82 26.03
N GLN A 212 -22.51 -63.57 24.88
CA GLN A 212 -23.41 -64.54 24.27
C GLN A 212 -22.71 -65.85 23.89
N ARG A 213 -21.45 -65.79 23.41
CA ARG A 213 -20.65 -66.97 23.12
C ARG A 213 -20.35 -67.77 24.38
N VAL A 214 -19.97 -67.11 25.47
CA VAL A 214 -19.71 -67.78 26.76
C VAL A 214 -20.99 -68.39 27.32
N LEU A 215 -22.13 -67.67 27.29
CA LEU A 215 -23.42 -68.20 27.71
C LEU A 215 -23.86 -69.42 26.91
N LYS A 216 -23.72 -69.37 25.58
CA LYS A 216 -23.97 -70.54 24.71
C LYS A 216 -23.01 -71.69 25.03
N GLY A 217 -21.74 -71.39 25.28
CA GLY A 217 -20.76 -72.39 25.72
C GLY A 217 -21.15 -73.07 27.02
N ILE A 218 -21.60 -72.32 28.03
CA ILE A 218 -22.08 -72.85 29.31
C ILE A 218 -23.37 -73.66 29.11
N ALA A 219 -24.30 -73.19 28.29
CA ALA A 219 -25.52 -73.92 27.97
C ALA A 219 -25.21 -75.26 27.28
N ASN A 220 -24.26 -75.27 26.35
CA ASN A 220 -23.81 -76.47 25.67
C ASN A 220 -23.11 -77.44 26.64
N VAL A 221 -22.23 -76.96 27.53
CA VAL A 221 -21.60 -77.81 28.55
C VAL A 221 -22.66 -78.42 29.48
N ARG A 222 -23.66 -77.64 29.92
CA ARG A 222 -24.77 -78.15 30.73
C ARG A 222 -25.62 -79.17 29.98
N SER A 223 -25.88 -78.98 28.68
CA SER A 223 -26.60 -79.98 27.89
C SER A 223 -25.77 -81.23 27.65
N ASP A 224 -24.45 -81.11 27.48
CA ASP A 224 -23.54 -82.23 27.31
C ASP A 224 -23.42 -83.04 28.60
N GLU A 225 -23.35 -82.38 29.77
CA GLU A 225 -23.42 -83.01 31.10
C GLU A 225 -24.76 -83.73 31.30
N ALA A 226 -25.89 -83.10 30.96
CA ALA A 226 -27.21 -83.73 31.05
C ALA A 226 -27.36 -84.94 30.09
N GLN A 227 -26.77 -84.87 28.89
CA GLN A 227 -26.75 -86.00 27.94
C GLN A 227 -25.83 -87.13 28.40
N GLN A 228 -24.71 -86.81 29.07
CA GLN A 228 -23.86 -87.81 29.71
C GLN A 228 -24.63 -88.54 30.82
N ASP A 229 -25.36 -87.82 31.67
CA ASP A 229 -26.20 -88.42 32.71
C ASP A 229 -27.35 -89.28 32.13
N GLU A 230 -27.98 -88.86 31.03
CA GLU A 230 -28.98 -89.64 30.30
C GLU A 230 -28.36 -90.88 29.61
N SER A 231 -27.14 -90.79 29.08
CA SER A 231 -26.40 -91.93 28.51
C SER A 231 -26.00 -92.96 29.57
N PHE A 232 -25.71 -92.51 30.78
CA PHE A 232 -25.45 -93.35 31.96
C PHE A 232 -26.73 -94.01 32.49
N LYS A 233 -27.86 -93.29 32.46
CA LYS A 233 -29.19 -93.82 32.83
C LYS A 233 -29.74 -94.80 31.80
N SER A 234 -29.46 -94.61 30.51
CA SER A 234 -29.94 -95.48 29.43
C SER A 234 -29.16 -96.80 29.28
N THR A 235 -27.99 -96.95 29.91
CA THR A 235 -27.30 -98.25 30.05
C THR A 235 -27.82 -99.09 31.22
N THR A 236 -28.68 -98.53 32.07
CA THR A 236 -29.23 -99.23 33.24
C THR A 236 -30.76 -99.20 33.22
N LYS A 237 -31.38 -99.76 32.18
CA LYS A 237 -32.81 -100.10 32.23
C LYS A 237 -33.00 -101.38 33.04
N ASN A 238 -33.31 -101.22 34.32
CA ASN A 238 -34.21 -102.13 35.03
C ASN A 238 -35.43 -101.33 35.51
N PRO A 239 -36.65 -101.88 35.35
CA PRO A 239 -37.89 -101.19 35.66
C PRO A 239 -38.19 -101.32 37.16
N LEU A 240 -38.73 -100.28 37.79
CA LEU A 240 -39.91 -100.31 38.67
C LEU A 240 -40.01 -99.00 39.48
N ILE A 241 -41.17 -98.36 39.31
CA ILE A 241 -42.01 -97.75 40.36
C ILE A 241 -41.63 -96.36 40.89
N SER A 242 -42.50 -95.41 40.49
CA SER A 242 -43.19 -94.41 41.32
C SER A 242 -42.34 -93.42 42.09
N ASP A 243 -42.38 -92.16 41.68
CA ASP A 243 -42.84 -91.14 42.62
C ASP A 243 -43.53 -89.96 41.92
N CYS A 244 -44.56 -89.46 42.58
CA CYS A 244 -45.45 -88.41 42.10
C CYS A 244 -44.76 -87.05 42.09
N GLY A 245 -44.94 -86.33 40.98
CA GLY A 245 -44.46 -84.97 40.78
C GLY A 245 -45.35 -83.91 41.44
N LEU A 246 -44.68 -82.99 42.12
CA LEU A 246 -45.05 -81.65 42.57
C LEU A 246 -43.70 -80.89 42.53
N ASP A 247 -43.51 -79.66 42.07
CA ASP A 247 -44.31 -78.61 41.45
C ASP A 247 -43.29 -77.63 40.82
N ASP A 248 -43.81 -76.61 40.16
CA ASP A 248 -43.21 -75.28 39.90
C ASP A 248 -42.87 -74.96 38.45
N GLU A 249 -43.94 -74.70 37.70
CA GLU A 249 -43.96 -73.63 36.71
C GLU A 249 -43.56 -72.31 37.36
N MET A 250 -42.49 -71.67 36.86
CA MET A 250 -42.41 -70.21 36.88
C MET A 250 -42.04 -69.70 35.50
N VAL A 251 -43.06 -69.15 34.86
CA VAL A 251 -43.02 -68.27 33.71
C VAL A 251 -42.22 -67.02 34.09
N ILE A 252 -41.11 -66.75 33.40
CA ILE A 252 -40.46 -65.43 33.44
C ILE A 252 -40.95 -64.66 32.22
N GLU A 253 -41.82 -63.69 32.48
CA GLU A 253 -42.30 -62.72 31.51
C GLU A 253 -41.17 -61.80 31.02
N ASN A 254 -41.17 -61.57 29.71
CA ASN A 254 -40.36 -60.58 29.03
C ASN A 254 -40.77 -59.18 29.51
N ILE A 255 -39.83 -58.41 30.06
CA ILE A 255 -39.93 -56.96 30.16
C ILE A 255 -38.92 -56.37 29.18
N ASN A 256 -39.40 -56.09 27.96
CA ASN A 256 -38.81 -55.11 27.06
C ASN A 256 -39.79 -53.94 27.03
N GLU A 257 -39.43 -52.84 27.69
CA GLU A 257 -39.93 -51.53 27.30
C GLU A 257 -38.73 -50.61 27.08
N GLU A 258 -38.52 -50.35 25.79
CA GLU A 258 -37.79 -49.21 25.28
C GLU A 258 -38.46 -47.92 25.76
N GLN A 259 -37.67 -47.01 26.34
CA GLN A 259 -37.93 -45.59 26.15
C GLN A 259 -36.65 -44.90 25.68
N THR A 260 -36.68 -44.61 24.39
CA THR A 260 -35.91 -43.60 23.68
C THR A 260 -36.13 -42.24 24.32
N GLY A 261 -35.05 -41.66 24.87
CA GLY A 261 -35.00 -40.25 25.27
C GLY A 261 -34.10 -39.48 24.32
N GLU A 262 -34.69 -38.95 23.24
CA GLU A 262 -34.17 -37.76 22.57
C GLU A 262 -34.27 -36.57 23.54
N ILE A 263 -33.20 -35.78 23.67
CA ILE A 263 -33.27 -34.43 24.23
C ILE A 263 -32.41 -33.48 23.36
N PRO A 264 -32.86 -32.24 23.10
CA PRO A 264 -32.25 -31.29 22.15
C PRO A 264 -30.82 -30.82 22.49
#